data_AF-A0A8C0CAC1-F1
#
_entry.id   AF-A0A8C0CAC1-F1
#
_cell.length_a   1.000
_cell.length_b   1.000
_cell.length_c   1.000
_cell.angle_alpha   90.00
_cell.angle_beta   90.00
_cell.angle_gamma   90.00
#
_symmetry.space_group_name_H-M   'P 1'
#
loop_
_entity.id
_entity.type
_entity.pdbx_description
1 polymer ?
#
loop_
_entity_poly.entity_id
_entity_poly.type
_entity_poly.pdbx_seq_one_letter_code
_entity_poly.pdbx_strand_id
1 'polypeptide(L)'
;MYITDPKNEHLEDKNIQSSTTPQILKASDTNEHEETKETVLAKTEETKPQMEKKGSCPPQGTLNKAITNGAILFMIWCVTWSFSGPEVLPDGSLFGLLIIFYGAVIGGKLLEIIRIPSVPQLPPLLGMLLAGFTVRNVPFLSDHVYISNTMSSTLRNTALTIILVQAGLGLDPQALKHLKGVCLRLSMGPCLIEACSTAVVSHLLMNFPWQWGFLLGFVVGAVSPAVVVPSMLHLQEKGYGVEKGIPTLLIAASSLDDIVAITGFNTCLSIVFSSGGVLSNLLSAFRDVLVGVLVGIVLGMFTRYFPSRDQGKLAVKRAFLILSMCVSAVLGSHRIGLHAAGGLCTLVLSFVAGTSWSKEKIRVQKIIGTAWNIFQPLLFGLVGAEVSVTSLKSNAIGICVATLSLALLVRISFTFVLMSFAGFNFKEKIFIALSWMPKATVQINQAILLLLFLREKWTNRKVAKCKYTKKRQ
;
A
#
# COMPACT_ATOMS: atom_id res chain seq x y z
N MET A 1 45.50 10.18 47.99
CA MET A 1 45.52 10.34 49.45
C MET A 1 44.09 10.71 49.86
N TYR A 2 43.38 9.75 50.49
CA TYR A 2 42.22 9.87 51.41
C TYR A 2 41.00 10.75 50.99
N ILE A 3 39.77 10.22 50.74
CA ILE A 3 38.79 9.58 51.66
C ILE A 3 38.70 10.27 53.02
N THR A 4 37.54 10.84 53.37
CA THR A 4 36.75 10.54 54.59
C THR A 4 35.57 11.51 54.76
N ASP A 5 34.35 10.95 54.77
CA ASP A 5 33.26 11.31 55.71
C ASP A 5 33.72 11.01 57.17
N PRO A 6 33.13 11.53 58.29
CA PRO A 6 31.67 11.61 58.53
C PRO A 6 31.10 12.65 59.58
N LYS A 7 29.75 12.66 59.67
CA LYS A 7 28.85 12.70 60.88
C LYS A 7 28.46 14.01 61.64
N ASN A 8 27.12 14.15 61.74
CA ASN A 8 26.22 14.57 62.86
C ASN A 8 26.36 16.01 63.46
N GLU A 9 25.31 16.76 63.86
CA GLU A 9 24.05 16.43 64.55
C GLU A 9 22.87 17.40 64.23
N HIS A 10 21.66 16.82 64.29
CA HIS A 10 20.34 17.28 64.79
C HIS A 10 19.74 18.68 64.48
N LEU A 11 18.54 18.67 63.87
CA LEU A 11 17.28 19.09 64.54
C LEU A 11 16.02 18.50 63.85
N GLU A 12 15.19 17.86 64.67
CA GLU A 12 13.84 17.26 64.50
C GLU A 12 12.74 18.36 64.68
N ASP A 13 11.44 18.28 64.33
CA ASP A 13 10.55 17.25 63.76
C ASP A 13 9.14 17.82 63.42
N LYS A 14 8.29 16.95 62.84
CA LYS A 14 6.80 16.84 62.86
C LYS A 14 5.94 17.18 61.60
N ASN A 15 5.88 16.17 60.72
CA ASN A 15 4.71 15.37 60.27
C ASN A 15 3.27 15.93 60.31
N ILE A 16 2.50 15.67 59.22
CA ILE A 16 1.16 15.02 59.20
C ILE A 16 0.90 14.44 57.79
N GLN A 17 0.26 13.27 57.75
CA GLN A 17 0.09 12.36 56.62
C GLN A 17 -1.40 12.09 56.30
N SER A 18 -1.71 12.02 55.00
CA SER A 18 -2.69 11.19 54.26
C SER A 18 -4.14 10.89 54.74
N SER A 19 -5.07 11.06 53.77
CA SER A 19 -6.07 10.09 53.27
C SER A 19 -7.53 10.03 53.78
N THR A 20 -8.43 9.86 52.79
CA THR A 20 -9.73 9.13 52.74
C THR A 20 -11.06 9.85 53.04
N THR A 21 -11.96 9.87 52.04
CA THR A 21 -13.46 9.99 52.09
C THR A 21 -14.06 8.56 52.23
N PRO A 22 -15.38 8.25 52.40
CA PRO A 22 -16.62 9.04 52.55
C PRO A 22 -17.66 8.48 53.59
N GLN A 23 -18.88 9.09 53.64
CA GLN A 23 -20.21 8.61 54.13
C GLN A 23 -20.88 9.53 55.18
N ILE A 24 -22.02 10.21 54.93
CA ILE A 24 -23.46 9.83 54.83
C ILE A 24 -24.25 10.00 56.17
N LEU A 25 -25.32 10.81 56.09
CA LEU A 25 -26.61 10.83 56.83
C LEU A 25 -26.85 11.73 58.09
N LYS A 26 -27.81 12.67 57.93
CA LYS A 26 -29.14 12.83 58.60
C LYS A 26 -29.43 14.00 59.60
N ALA A 27 -30.67 14.51 59.43
CA ALA A 27 -31.59 15.29 60.30
C ALA A 27 -31.54 16.85 60.19
N SER A 28 -32.55 17.56 59.66
CA SER A 28 -33.93 17.86 60.17
C SER A 28 -33.91 18.91 61.30
N ASP A 29 -34.70 19.98 61.43
CA ASP A 29 -35.84 20.64 60.78
C ASP A 29 -35.86 22.10 61.31
N THR A 30 -36.61 23.05 60.72
CA THR A 30 -37.66 23.90 61.37
C THR A 30 -38.20 24.96 60.38
N ASN A 31 -39.53 25.03 60.31
CA ASN A 31 -40.38 25.90 59.49
C ASN A 31 -40.36 27.39 59.89
N GLU A 32 -40.76 28.28 58.97
CA GLU A 32 -41.81 29.29 59.21
C GLU A 32 -42.40 29.82 57.87
N HIS A 33 -43.69 30.13 57.91
CA HIS A 33 -44.65 30.32 56.81
C HIS A 33 -45.15 31.78 56.74
N GLU A 34 -46.03 32.07 55.76
CA GLU A 34 -46.84 33.29 55.54
C GLU A 34 -46.16 34.47 54.82
N GLU A 35 -46.75 35.16 53.85
CA GLU A 35 -48.18 35.40 53.59
C GLU A 35 -48.43 35.82 52.12
N THR A 36 -49.65 35.61 51.64
CA THR A 36 -50.12 35.75 50.25
C THR A 36 -51.00 37.00 50.11
N LYS A 37 -50.91 37.76 49.00
CA LYS A 37 -51.98 38.66 48.48
C LYS A 37 -51.70 38.97 47.00
N GLU A 38 -52.52 38.45 46.07
CA GLU A 38 -53.66 39.17 45.43
C GLU A 38 -53.19 40.15 44.33
N THR A 39 -53.70 40.29 43.10
CA THR A 39 -54.70 39.62 42.25
C THR A 39 -54.57 40.28 40.85
N VAL A 40 -54.94 39.56 39.77
CA VAL A 40 -55.40 40.07 38.44
C VAL A 40 -54.45 40.94 37.58
N LEU A 41 -53.94 40.41 36.45
CA LEU A 41 -54.33 40.80 35.08
C LEU A 41 -53.56 40.00 34.00
N ALA A 42 -54.32 39.39 33.08
CA ALA A 42 -53.97 38.95 31.72
C ALA A 42 -52.89 37.86 31.53
N LYS A 43 -53.33 36.59 31.60
CA LYS A 43 -52.74 35.47 30.83
C LYS A 43 -53.64 35.23 29.62
N THR A 44 -53.25 35.76 28.46
CA THR A 44 -53.89 35.42 27.19
C THR A 44 -53.34 34.07 26.72
N GLU A 45 -54.27 33.13 26.55
CA GLU A 45 -54.07 31.88 25.82
C GLU A 45 -53.64 32.15 24.39
N GLU A 46 -52.55 31.53 23.95
CA GLU A 46 -52.42 31.06 22.56
C GLU A 46 -51.86 29.63 22.57
N THR A 47 -52.81 28.69 22.54
CA THR A 47 -52.91 27.56 21.60
C THR A 47 -51.62 26.82 21.21
N LYS A 48 -51.44 25.63 21.79
CA LYS A 48 -50.61 24.55 21.24
C LYS A 48 -51.00 24.22 19.80
N PRO A 49 -50.02 23.95 18.92
CA PRO A 49 -50.11 22.87 17.97
C PRO A 49 -49.35 21.66 18.54
N GLN A 50 -50.09 20.63 18.94
CA GLN A 50 -49.57 19.26 18.81
C GLN A 50 -49.37 19.01 17.31
N MET A 51 -48.11 18.90 16.89
CA MET A 51 -47.77 18.16 15.67
C MET A 51 -47.03 16.91 16.10
N GLU A 52 -47.55 15.75 15.67
CA GLU A 52 -46.91 14.44 15.76
C GLU A 52 -45.40 14.55 15.47
N LYS A 53 -44.54 14.31 16.47
CA LYS A 53 -43.18 13.85 16.19
C LYS A 53 -43.27 12.39 15.77
N LYS A 54 -43.75 12.14 14.55
CA LYS A 54 -43.48 10.89 13.84
C LYS A 54 -41.98 10.79 13.66
N GLY A 55 -41.47 9.63 14.07
CA GLY A 55 -40.05 9.37 14.28
C GLY A 55 -39.19 9.61 13.05
N SER A 56 -38.02 10.15 13.31
CA SER A 56 -36.79 9.77 12.63
C SER A 56 -35.63 10.21 13.52
N CYS A 57 -35.40 9.46 14.61
CA CYS A 57 -34.04 9.38 15.12
C CYS A 57 -33.25 8.71 13.98
N PRO A 58 -32.30 9.40 13.33
CA PRO A 58 -31.47 8.72 12.35
C PRO A 58 -30.85 7.52 13.08
N PRO A 59 -30.76 6.35 12.43
CA PRO A 59 -30.08 5.23 13.06
C PRO A 59 -28.73 5.74 13.58
N GLN A 60 -28.37 5.41 14.81
CA GLN A 60 -27.06 5.76 15.36
C GLN A 60 -26.23 4.47 15.45
N GLY A 61 -24.93 4.59 15.24
CA GLY A 61 -24.01 3.45 15.29
C GLY A 61 -23.68 2.83 13.93
N THR A 62 -23.28 1.56 13.95
CA THR A 62 -22.71 0.83 12.80
C THR A 62 -23.67 0.69 11.62
N LEU A 63 -24.97 0.56 11.91
CA LEU A 63 -26.03 0.46 10.90
C LEU A 63 -26.11 1.72 10.04
N ASN A 64 -26.10 2.91 10.65
CA ASN A 64 -26.15 4.17 9.90
C ASN A 64 -24.89 4.41 9.10
N LYS A 65 -23.72 4.05 9.64
CA LYS A 65 -22.46 4.10 8.89
C LYS A 65 -22.51 3.15 7.68
N ALA A 66 -23.13 1.99 7.79
CA ALA A 66 -23.31 1.06 6.67
C ALA A 66 -24.29 1.62 5.62
N ILE A 67 -25.45 2.11 6.05
CA ILE A 67 -26.47 2.73 5.18
C ILE A 67 -25.90 3.96 4.46
N THR A 68 -25.24 4.86 5.19
CA THR A 68 -24.61 6.06 4.61
C THR A 68 -23.54 5.69 3.59
N ASN A 69 -22.67 4.72 3.90
CA ASN A 69 -21.67 4.25 2.94
C ASN A 69 -22.31 3.62 1.70
N GLY A 70 -23.37 2.82 1.87
CA GLY A 70 -24.13 2.22 0.77
C GLY A 70 -24.81 3.26 -0.11
N ALA A 71 -25.41 4.29 0.49
CA ALA A 71 -26.04 5.40 -0.21
C ALA A 71 -25.00 6.22 -1.01
N ILE A 72 -23.85 6.53 -0.42
CA ILE A 72 -22.74 7.19 -1.15
C ILE A 72 -22.29 6.33 -2.34
N LEU A 73 -22.16 5.02 -2.14
CA LEU A 73 -21.80 4.06 -3.18
C LEU A 73 -22.79 4.10 -4.36
N PHE A 74 -24.08 4.07 -4.03
CA PHE A 74 -25.17 4.14 -4.99
C PHE A 74 -25.20 5.48 -5.72
N MET A 75 -24.97 6.59 -5.02
CA MET A 75 -24.91 7.91 -5.65
C MET A 75 -23.71 8.05 -6.58
N ILE A 76 -22.54 7.50 -6.23
CA ILE A 76 -21.37 7.45 -7.12
C ILE A 76 -21.73 6.67 -8.39
N TRP A 77 -22.42 5.53 -8.26
CA TRP A 77 -22.92 4.76 -9.40
C TRP A 77 -23.84 5.60 -10.29
N CYS A 78 -24.85 6.25 -9.72
CA CYS A 78 -25.79 7.08 -10.46
C CYS A 78 -25.10 8.24 -11.19
N VAL A 79 -24.09 8.87 -10.57
CA VAL A 79 -23.31 9.94 -11.20
C VAL A 79 -22.44 9.40 -12.34
N THR A 80 -21.76 8.26 -12.15
CA THR A 80 -20.96 7.63 -13.22
C THR A 80 -21.82 7.18 -14.40
N TRP A 81 -23.01 6.65 -14.11
CA TRP A 81 -24.01 6.28 -15.10
C TRP A 81 -24.48 7.50 -15.91
N SER A 82 -24.79 8.61 -15.22
CA SER A 82 -25.22 9.86 -15.84
C SER A 82 -24.15 10.45 -16.78
N PHE A 83 -22.86 10.27 -16.45
CA PHE A 83 -21.76 10.83 -17.24
C PHE A 83 -21.27 9.93 -18.39
N SER A 84 -21.24 8.60 -18.20
CA SER A 84 -20.55 7.67 -19.12
C SER A 84 -21.49 6.83 -20.01
N GLY A 85 -22.80 7.04 -19.93
CA GLY A 85 -23.78 6.41 -20.83
C GLY A 85 -23.72 4.87 -20.82
N PRO A 86 -23.77 4.20 -21.99
CA PRO A 86 -23.89 2.74 -22.08
C PRO A 86 -22.62 1.98 -21.65
N GLU A 87 -21.46 2.64 -21.45
CA GLU A 87 -20.24 1.96 -20.95
C GLU A 87 -20.35 1.48 -19.49
N VAL A 88 -21.42 1.88 -18.80
CA VAL A 88 -21.76 1.47 -17.42
C VAL A 88 -22.85 0.40 -17.40
N LEU A 89 -23.37 -0.02 -18.56
CA LEU A 89 -24.22 -1.21 -18.66
C LEU A 89 -23.42 -2.49 -18.37
N PRO A 90 -24.08 -3.61 -17.99
CA PRO A 90 -23.45 -4.92 -18.02
C PRO A 90 -22.78 -5.14 -19.39
N ASP A 91 -21.57 -5.69 -19.39
CA ASP A 91 -20.58 -5.79 -20.50
C ASP A 91 -19.68 -4.56 -20.74
N GLY A 92 -19.95 -3.42 -20.09
CA GLY A 92 -19.10 -2.24 -20.14
C GLY A 92 -17.84 -2.33 -19.28
N SER A 93 -16.72 -1.74 -19.73
CA SER A 93 -15.46 -1.79 -18.98
C SER A 93 -15.50 -1.00 -17.66
N LEU A 94 -16.30 0.07 -17.60
CA LEU A 94 -16.51 0.87 -16.39
C LEU A 94 -17.42 0.17 -15.39
N PHE A 95 -18.43 -0.57 -15.88
CA PHE A 95 -19.26 -1.44 -15.04
C PHE A 95 -18.39 -2.44 -14.29
N GLY A 96 -17.51 -3.15 -15.01
CA GLY A 96 -16.61 -4.13 -14.40
C GLY A 96 -15.66 -3.52 -13.35
N LEU A 97 -15.15 -2.33 -13.62
CA LEU A 97 -14.30 -1.61 -12.68
C LEU A 97 -15.04 -1.21 -11.39
N LEU A 98 -16.27 -0.70 -11.50
CA LEU A 98 -17.09 -0.32 -10.35
C LEU A 98 -17.46 -1.53 -9.50
N ILE A 99 -17.84 -2.65 -10.12
CA ILE A 99 -18.12 -3.91 -9.42
C ILE A 99 -16.88 -4.39 -8.66
N ILE A 100 -15.69 -4.35 -9.26
CA ILE A 100 -14.45 -4.69 -8.56
C ILE A 100 -14.18 -3.73 -7.41
N PHE A 101 -14.33 -2.43 -7.62
CA PHE A 101 -14.08 -1.44 -6.58
C PHE A 101 -14.98 -1.66 -5.37
N TYR A 102 -16.28 -1.82 -5.60
CA TYR A 102 -17.26 -2.06 -4.55
C TYR A 102 -17.08 -3.41 -3.89
N GLY A 103 -16.88 -4.46 -4.68
CA GLY A 103 -16.53 -5.79 -4.19
C GLY A 103 -15.30 -5.75 -3.30
N ALA A 104 -14.25 -5.04 -3.68
CA ALA A 104 -13.03 -4.91 -2.90
C ALA A 104 -13.25 -4.13 -1.59
N VAL A 105 -14.00 -3.02 -1.62
CA VAL A 105 -14.34 -2.27 -0.40
C VAL A 105 -15.17 -3.12 0.57
N ILE A 106 -16.17 -3.85 0.05
CA ILE A 106 -17.00 -4.75 0.85
C ILE A 106 -16.17 -5.91 1.39
N GLY A 107 -15.38 -6.58 0.54
CA GLY A 107 -14.52 -7.70 0.92
C GLY A 107 -13.48 -7.32 1.98
N GLY A 108 -12.88 -6.13 1.86
CA GLY A 108 -11.97 -5.60 2.86
C GLY A 108 -12.64 -5.37 4.21
N LYS A 109 -13.82 -4.73 4.24
CA LYS A 109 -14.60 -4.56 5.48
C LYS A 109 -15.12 -5.88 6.05
N LEU A 110 -15.50 -6.82 5.19
CA LEU A 110 -16.01 -8.12 5.60
C LEU A 110 -14.93 -8.90 6.35
N LEU A 111 -13.69 -8.96 5.83
CA LEU A 111 -12.60 -9.61 6.56
C LEU A 111 -12.18 -8.88 7.84
N GLU A 112 -12.36 -7.56 7.90
CA GLU A 112 -12.13 -6.79 9.13
C GLU A 112 -13.15 -7.15 10.22
N ILE A 113 -14.39 -7.47 9.84
CA ILE A 113 -15.47 -7.88 10.76
C ILE A 113 -15.31 -9.34 11.19
N ILE A 114 -14.85 -10.23 10.31
CA ILE A 114 -14.65 -11.65 10.62
C ILE A 114 -13.46 -11.81 11.57
N ARG A 115 -13.76 -11.75 12.88
CA ARG A 115 -12.77 -11.96 13.93
C ARG A 115 -12.78 -13.42 14.36
N ILE A 116 -11.80 -14.18 13.87
CA ILE A 116 -11.59 -15.56 14.31
C ILE A 116 -10.89 -15.52 15.69
N PRO A 117 -11.42 -16.20 16.73
CA PRO A 117 -10.89 -16.10 18.10
C PRO A 117 -9.41 -16.46 18.27
N SER A 118 -8.87 -17.29 17.39
CA SER A 118 -7.51 -17.84 17.49
C SER A 118 -6.46 -17.19 16.58
N VAL A 119 -6.84 -16.24 15.70
CA VAL A 119 -5.89 -15.55 14.82
C VAL A 119 -5.98 -14.03 14.94
N PRO A 120 -4.88 -13.28 14.69
CA PRO A 120 -4.93 -11.83 14.60
C PRO A 120 -5.94 -11.38 13.53
N GLN A 121 -6.41 -10.13 13.66
CA GLN A 121 -7.30 -9.53 12.66
C GLN A 121 -6.70 -9.69 11.27
N LEU A 122 -7.48 -10.29 10.36
CA LEU A 122 -7.03 -10.50 8.99
C LEU A 122 -6.87 -9.13 8.32
N PRO A 123 -5.77 -8.91 7.57
CA PRO A 123 -5.54 -7.65 6.91
C PRO A 123 -6.64 -7.40 5.85
N PRO A 124 -7.26 -6.20 5.79
CA PRO A 124 -8.29 -5.88 4.79
C PRO A 124 -7.83 -6.08 3.34
N LEU A 125 -6.52 -6.00 3.10
CA LEU A 125 -5.87 -6.26 1.81
C LEU A 125 -6.24 -7.64 1.24
N LEU A 126 -6.32 -8.66 2.11
CA LEU A 126 -6.68 -10.02 1.70
C LEU A 126 -8.14 -10.06 1.22
N GLY A 127 -9.05 -9.37 1.90
CA GLY A 127 -10.46 -9.30 1.52
C GLY A 127 -10.67 -8.57 0.20
N MET A 128 -9.92 -7.48 -0.03
CA MET A 128 -9.92 -6.74 -1.30
C MET A 128 -9.48 -7.63 -2.47
N LEU A 129 -8.42 -8.43 -2.27
CA LEU A 129 -7.89 -9.35 -3.26
C LEU A 129 -8.85 -10.51 -3.54
N LEU A 130 -9.41 -11.13 -2.49
CA LEU A 130 -10.38 -12.22 -2.62
C LEU A 130 -11.65 -11.80 -3.34
N ALA A 131 -12.11 -10.55 -3.16
CA ALA A 131 -13.24 -10.02 -3.90
C ALA A 131 -12.98 -10.00 -5.41
N GLY A 132 -11.83 -9.46 -5.85
CA GLY A 132 -11.42 -9.48 -7.26
C GLY A 132 -11.28 -10.91 -7.81
N PHE A 133 -10.65 -11.80 -7.04
CA PHE A 133 -10.55 -13.21 -7.38
C PHE A 133 -11.92 -13.87 -7.59
N THR A 134 -12.89 -13.56 -6.73
CA THR A 134 -14.25 -14.11 -6.80
C THR A 134 -14.97 -13.62 -8.04
N VAL A 135 -14.89 -12.32 -8.36
CA VAL A 135 -15.47 -11.73 -9.58
C VAL A 135 -14.94 -12.42 -10.84
N ARG A 136 -13.65 -12.78 -10.87
CA ARG A 136 -13.04 -13.45 -12.03
C ARG A 136 -13.39 -14.93 -12.16
N ASN A 137 -13.60 -15.64 -11.06
CA ASN A 137 -13.73 -17.10 -11.07
C ASN A 137 -15.17 -17.61 -10.93
N VAL A 138 -16.13 -16.76 -10.56
CA VAL A 138 -17.55 -17.10 -10.56
C VAL A 138 -18.13 -16.84 -11.95
N PRO A 139 -18.61 -17.86 -12.69
CA PRO A 139 -19.06 -17.71 -14.08
C PRO A 139 -20.11 -16.62 -14.28
N PHE A 140 -21.12 -16.56 -13.40
CA PHE A 140 -22.16 -15.54 -13.43
C PHE A 140 -21.61 -14.10 -13.38
N LEU A 141 -20.54 -13.87 -12.61
CA LEU A 141 -19.92 -12.55 -12.51
C LEU A 141 -18.93 -12.31 -13.66
N SER A 142 -18.12 -13.31 -14.03
CA SER A 142 -17.09 -13.15 -15.05
C SER A 142 -17.66 -12.89 -16.46
N ASP A 143 -18.85 -13.40 -16.77
CA ASP A 143 -19.47 -13.22 -18.08
C ASP A 143 -20.00 -11.80 -18.28
N HIS A 144 -20.44 -11.13 -17.20
CA HIS A 144 -21.00 -9.76 -17.24
C HIS A 144 -19.98 -8.67 -16.87
N VAL A 145 -18.82 -9.06 -16.31
CA VAL A 145 -17.77 -8.15 -15.82
C VAL A 145 -16.54 -8.24 -16.72
N TYR A 146 -16.54 -7.41 -17.76
CA TYR A 146 -15.37 -7.19 -18.59
C TYR A 146 -14.52 -6.03 -18.05
N ILE A 147 -13.20 -6.22 -17.94
CA ILE A 147 -12.25 -5.15 -17.60
C ILE A 147 -11.23 -5.05 -18.72
N SER A 148 -11.05 -3.84 -19.25
CA SER A 148 -10.00 -3.60 -20.23
C SER A 148 -8.63 -3.63 -19.55
N ASN A 149 -7.70 -4.42 -20.12
CA ASN A 149 -6.33 -4.55 -19.61
C ASN A 149 -5.62 -3.19 -19.51
N THR A 150 -5.91 -2.27 -20.44
CA THR A 150 -5.31 -0.93 -20.48
C THR A 150 -5.77 -0.06 -19.30
N MET A 151 -7.07 -0.05 -18.96
CA MET A 151 -7.57 0.70 -17.81
C MET A 151 -7.09 0.09 -16.50
N SER A 152 -7.12 -1.24 -16.40
CA SER A 152 -6.59 -1.97 -15.24
C SER A 152 -5.11 -1.65 -14.99
N SER A 153 -4.27 -1.74 -16.02
CA SER A 153 -2.84 -1.40 -15.92
C SER A 153 -2.62 0.06 -15.53
N THR A 154 -3.38 1.00 -16.12
CA THR A 154 -3.27 2.43 -15.82
C THR A 154 -3.62 2.71 -14.36
N LEU A 155 -4.72 2.14 -13.85
CA LEU A 155 -5.14 2.33 -12.46
C LEU A 155 -4.17 1.69 -11.46
N ARG A 156 -3.63 0.49 -11.77
CA ARG A 156 -2.60 -0.14 -10.94
C ARG A 156 -1.34 0.72 -10.88
N ASN A 157 -0.88 1.25 -12.01
CA ASN A 157 0.30 2.12 -12.05
C ASN A 157 0.07 3.44 -11.29
N THR A 158 -1.13 4.04 -11.40
CA THR A 158 -1.49 5.23 -10.62
C THR A 158 -1.52 4.94 -9.12
N ALA A 159 -2.10 3.81 -8.70
CA ALA A 159 -2.10 3.40 -7.29
C ALA A 159 -0.66 3.17 -6.78
N LEU A 160 0.18 2.48 -7.55
CA LEU A 160 1.59 2.29 -7.23
C LEU A 160 2.34 3.62 -7.09
N THR A 161 2.03 4.58 -7.96
CA THR A 161 2.58 5.94 -7.88
C THR A 161 2.19 6.61 -6.56
N ILE A 162 0.91 6.53 -6.17
CA ILE A 162 0.42 7.13 -4.92
C ILE A 162 1.14 6.55 -3.70
N ILE A 163 1.34 5.23 -3.65
CA ILE A 163 2.06 4.63 -2.51
C ILE A 163 3.55 4.96 -2.52
N LEU A 164 4.18 5.08 -3.69
CA LEU A 164 5.57 5.53 -3.79
C LEU A 164 5.73 7.00 -3.37
N VAL A 165 4.74 7.86 -3.64
CA VAL A 165 4.70 9.22 -3.09
C VAL A 165 4.65 9.20 -1.57
N GLN A 166 3.81 8.34 -0.97
CA GLN A 166 3.79 8.18 0.48
C GLN A 166 5.12 7.64 1.02
N ALA A 167 5.73 6.68 0.32
CA ALA A 167 7.02 6.13 0.69
C ALA A 167 8.07 7.25 0.77
N GLY A 168 8.25 8.02 -0.30
CA GLY A 168 9.24 9.10 -0.34
C GLY A 168 8.94 10.21 0.67
N LEU A 169 7.67 10.58 0.85
CA LEU A 169 7.26 11.48 1.93
C LEU A 169 7.47 10.88 3.32
N GLY A 170 7.50 9.56 3.50
CA GLY A 170 7.70 8.92 4.81
C GLY A 170 9.16 8.84 5.26
N LEU A 171 10.10 8.91 4.32
CA LEU A 171 11.52 8.71 4.58
C LEU A 171 12.10 9.83 5.47
N ASP A 172 13.02 9.42 6.34
CA ASP A 172 13.89 10.29 7.13
C ASP A 172 15.31 10.36 6.51
N PRO A 173 15.78 11.55 6.07
CA PRO A 173 17.12 11.71 5.52
C PRO A 173 18.25 11.32 6.47
N GLN A 174 18.11 11.55 7.78
CA GLN A 174 19.19 11.28 8.73
C GLN A 174 19.36 9.77 8.96
N ALA A 175 18.25 9.07 9.22
CA ALA A 175 18.24 7.61 9.29
C ALA A 175 18.79 6.96 8.01
N LEU A 176 18.38 7.44 6.83
CA LEU A 176 18.84 6.87 5.55
C LEU A 176 20.34 7.10 5.32
N LYS A 177 20.89 8.27 5.70
CA LYS A 177 22.32 8.55 5.57
C LYS A 177 23.17 7.61 6.42
N HIS A 178 22.72 7.32 7.64
CA HIS A 178 23.39 6.40 8.56
C HIS A 178 23.27 4.94 8.07
N LEU A 179 22.12 4.56 7.51
CA LEU A 179 21.82 3.17 7.14
C LEU A 179 22.05 2.83 5.66
N LYS A 180 22.65 3.72 4.86
CA LYS A 180 22.81 3.53 3.40
C LYS A 180 23.46 2.19 3.00
N GLY A 181 24.47 1.73 3.74
CA GLY A 181 25.14 0.45 3.46
C GLY A 181 24.26 -0.75 3.80
N VAL A 182 23.51 -0.67 4.90
CA VAL A 182 22.55 -1.70 5.29
C VAL A 182 21.37 -1.75 4.31
N CYS A 183 20.90 -0.59 3.86
CA CYS A 183 19.85 -0.44 2.85
C CYS A 183 20.22 -1.12 1.54
N LEU A 184 21.43 -0.87 1.03
CA LEU A 184 21.93 -1.51 -0.18
C LEU A 184 22.04 -3.04 -0.02
N ARG A 185 22.56 -3.49 1.13
CA ARG A 185 22.68 -4.93 1.44
C ARG A 185 21.33 -5.63 1.55
N LEU A 186 20.35 -4.98 2.19
CA LEU A 186 18.98 -5.49 2.35
C LEU A 186 18.19 -5.51 1.03
N SER A 187 18.46 -4.55 0.13
CA SER A 187 17.82 -4.49 -1.18
C SER A 187 18.38 -5.54 -2.14
N MET A 188 19.71 -5.64 -2.29
CA MET A 188 20.32 -6.52 -3.29
C MET A 188 20.43 -7.97 -2.82
N GLY A 189 20.83 -8.19 -1.57
CA GLY A 189 21.21 -9.52 -1.07
C GLY A 189 20.05 -10.53 -1.08
N PRO A 190 18.94 -10.26 -0.37
CA PRO A 190 17.76 -11.13 -0.34
C PRO A 190 17.13 -11.36 -1.71
N CYS A 191 17.07 -10.32 -2.56
CA CYS A 191 16.51 -10.41 -3.90
C CYS A 191 17.31 -11.40 -4.77
N LEU A 192 18.63 -11.25 -4.82
CA LEU A 192 19.51 -12.10 -5.63
C LEU A 192 19.53 -13.54 -5.14
N ILE A 193 19.63 -13.76 -3.83
CA ILE A 193 19.64 -15.12 -3.28
C ILE A 193 18.30 -15.83 -3.51
N GLU A 194 17.18 -15.10 -3.40
CA GLU A 194 15.86 -15.67 -3.67
C GLU A 194 15.67 -15.96 -5.15
N ALA A 195 16.15 -15.09 -6.03
CA ALA A 195 16.12 -15.35 -7.47
C ALA A 195 16.93 -16.61 -7.83
N CYS A 196 18.14 -16.75 -7.28
CA CYS A 196 18.98 -17.93 -7.46
C CYS A 196 18.34 -19.20 -6.86
N SER A 197 17.82 -19.13 -5.64
CA SER A 197 17.19 -20.29 -5.00
C SER A 197 15.91 -20.71 -5.74
N THR A 198 15.09 -19.75 -6.18
CA THR A 198 13.91 -20.03 -7.01
C THR A 198 14.30 -20.66 -8.34
N ALA A 199 15.41 -20.24 -8.96
CA ALA A 199 15.91 -20.85 -10.20
C ALA A 199 16.30 -22.32 -9.98
N VAL A 200 17.02 -22.62 -8.90
CA VAL A 200 17.41 -24.00 -8.54
C VAL A 200 16.18 -24.85 -8.24
N VAL A 201 15.28 -24.36 -7.39
CA VAL A 201 14.09 -25.11 -6.98
C VAL A 201 13.15 -25.35 -8.17
N SER A 202 12.93 -24.35 -9.04
CA SER A 202 12.10 -24.52 -10.23
C SER A 202 12.72 -25.45 -11.27
N HIS A 203 14.06 -25.47 -11.40
CA HIS A 203 14.74 -26.45 -12.24
C HIS A 203 14.50 -27.89 -11.73
N LEU A 204 14.63 -28.11 -10.42
CA LEU A 204 14.49 -29.43 -9.80
C LEU A 204 13.03 -29.92 -9.70
N LEU A 205 12.09 -29.06 -9.31
CA LEU A 205 10.69 -29.45 -9.08
C LEU A 205 9.83 -29.36 -10.35
N MET A 206 10.09 -28.38 -11.22
CA MET A 206 9.24 -28.09 -12.39
C MET A 206 9.90 -28.50 -13.71
N ASN A 207 11.14 -29.00 -13.69
CA ASN A 207 11.96 -29.34 -14.86
C ASN A 207 12.11 -28.15 -15.84
N PHE A 208 12.13 -26.92 -15.32
CA PHE A 208 12.31 -25.72 -16.14
C PHE A 208 13.76 -25.55 -16.57
N PRO A 209 14.05 -25.12 -17.81
CA PRO A 209 15.41 -24.72 -18.17
C PRO A 209 15.91 -23.57 -17.29
N TRP A 210 17.22 -23.50 -17.03
CA TRP A 210 17.84 -22.50 -16.16
C TRP A 210 17.41 -21.07 -16.47
N GLN A 211 17.29 -20.70 -17.75
CA GLN A 211 16.90 -19.35 -18.17
C GLN A 211 15.48 -18.99 -17.70
N TRP A 212 14.55 -19.95 -17.77
CA TRP A 212 13.17 -19.78 -17.27
C TRP A 212 13.11 -19.79 -15.75
N GLY A 213 13.97 -20.58 -15.10
CA GLY A 213 14.10 -20.59 -13.65
C GLY A 213 14.59 -19.25 -13.09
N PHE A 214 15.63 -18.66 -13.70
CA PHE A 214 16.11 -17.33 -13.31
C PHE A 214 15.09 -16.23 -13.62
N LEU A 215 14.42 -16.30 -14.76
CA LEU A 215 13.34 -15.38 -15.10
C LEU A 215 12.23 -15.42 -14.03
N LEU A 216 11.79 -16.62 -13.64
CA LEU A 216 10.83 -16.82 -12.55
C LEU A 216 11.37 -16.31 -11.21
N GLY A 217 12.65 -16.53 -10.93
CA GLY A 217 13.31 -16.07 -9.72
C GLY A 217 13.25 -14.55 -9.56
N PHE A 218 13.53 -13.77 -10.61
CA PHE A 218 13.41 -12.32 -10.55
C PHE A 218 11.96 -11.81 -10.49
N VAL A 219 11.00 -12.59 -11.02
CA VAL A 219 9.56 -12.31 -10.84
C VAL A 219 9.15 -12.47 -9.38
N VAL A 220 9.59 -13.55 -8.74
CA VAL A 220 9.24 -13.88 -7.36
C VAL A 220 10.04 -13.07 -6.34
N GLY A 221 11.26 -12.64 -6.70
CA GLY A 221 12.20 -11.95 -5.83
C GLY A 221 11.83 -10.51 -5.46
N ALA A 222 10.84 -9.90 -6.11
CA ALA A 222 10.42 -8.53 -5.87
C ALA A 222 9.54 -8.39 -4.61
N VAL A 223 9.91 -7.49 -3.69
CA VAL A 223 9.07 -7.10 -2.54
C VAL A 223 7.97 -6.16 -2.96
N SER A 224 6.79 -6.25 -2.34
CA SER A 224 5.70 -5.30 -2.62
C SER A 224 5.75 -4.07 -1.70
N PRO A 225 6.11 -2.86 -2.21
CA PRO A 225 6.00 -1.63 -1.43
C PRO A 225 4.54 -1.31 -1.08
N ALA A 226 3.57 -1.76 -1.89
CA ALA A 226 2.14 -1.55 -1.62
C ALA A 226 1.65 -2.20 -0.31
N VAL A 227 2.38 -3.19 0.21
CA VAL A 227 2.08 -3.85 1.49
C VAL A 227 3.03 -3.36 2.59
N VAL A 228 4.33 -3.24 2.27
CA VAL A 228 5.35 -2.84 3.26
C VAL A 228 5.18 -1.38 3.68
N VAL A 229 4.99 -0.46 2.72
CA VAL A 229 4.99 0.99 3.00
C VAL A 229 3.88 1.40 3.96
N PRO A 230 2.58 1.06 3.75
CA PRO A 230 1.54 1.45 4.69
C PRO A 230 1.79 0.93 6.11
N SER A 231 2.27 -0.30 6.24
CA SER A 231 2.58 -0.91 7.53
C SER A 231 3.75 -0.21 8.23
N MET A 232 4.81 0.13 7.49
CA MET A 232 5.97 0.84 8.04
C MET A 232 5.64 2.28 8.44
N LEU A 233 4.83 2.99 7.63
CA LEU A 233 4.37 4.33 7.99
C LEU A 233 3.49 4.30 9.24
N HIS A 234 2.59 3.32 9.37
CA HIS A 234 1.77 3.15 10.57
C HIS A 234 2.59 2.86 11.83
N LEU A 235 3.65 2.04 11.71
CA LEU A 235 4.56 1.78 12.82
C LEU A 235 5.39 3.02 13.19
N GLN A 236 5.82 3.79 12.19
CA GLN A 236 6.55 5.04 12.37
C GLN A 236 5.67 6.11 13.04
N GLU A 237 4.39 6.23 12.68
CA GLU A 237 3.43 7.11 13.35
C GLU A 237 3.22 6.75 14.82
N LYS A 238 3.33 5.46 15.16
CA LYS A 238 3.30 4.95 16.55
C LYS A 238 4.64 5.04 17.28
N GLY A 239 5.71 5.49 16.60
CA GLY A 239 7.05 5.62 17.19
C GLY A 239 7.87 4.32 17.26
N TYR A 240 7.41 3.21 16.67
CA TYR A 240 8.15 1.95 16.72
C TYR A 240 9.35 1.92 15.76
N GLY A 241 10.54 1.61 16.29
CA GLY A 241 11.75 1.41 15.49
C GLY A 241 12.30 2.68 14.80
N VAL A 242 11.74 3.85 15.12
CA VAL A 242 12.10 5.14 14.50
C VAL A 242 13.51 5.58 14.88
N GLU A 243 13.92 5.41 16.14
CA GLU A 243 15.27 5.79 16.61
C GLU A 243 16.38 5.07 15.83
N LYS A 244 16.19 3.78 15.53
CA LYS A 244 17.11 2.98 14.72
C LYS A 244 16.84 3.06 13.22
N GLY A 245 15.85 3.85 12.80
CA GLY A 245 15.51 4.04 11.39
C GLY A 245 15.00 2.80 10.67
N ILE A 246 14.45 1.80 11.37
CA ILE A 246 14.02 0.52 10.78
C ILE A 246 12.90 0.70 9.75
N PRO A 247 11.81 1.47 10.02
CA PRO A 247 10.78 1.74 9.01
C PRO A 247 11.34 2.42 7.77
N THR A 248 12.18 3.46 7.94
CA THR A 248 12.84 4.17 6.85
C THR A 248 13.72 3.25 6.01
N LEU A 249 14.50 2.36 6.66
CA LEU A 249 15.32 1.36 6.01
C LEU A 249 14.48 0.41 5.14
N LEU A 250 13.39 -0.13 5.68
CA LEU A 250 12.52 -1.07 4.97
C LEU A 250 11.81 -0.40 3.79
N ILE A 251 11.30 0.83 3.97
CA ILE A 251 10.67 1.61 2.89
C ILE A 251 11.68 1.86 1.77
N ALA A 252 12.86 2.42 2.09
CA ALA A 252 13.87 2.75 1.08
C ALA A 252 14.43 1.51 0.37
N ALA A 253 14.76 0.45 1.13
CA ALA A 253 15.30 -0.77 0.55
C ALA A 253 14.28 -1.49 -0.35
N SER A 254 12.96 -1.37 -0.08
CA SER A 254 11.94 -2.06 -0.87
C SER A 254 11.85 -1.48 -2.28
N SER A 255 12.04 -0.16 -2.41
CA SER A 255 12.04 0.50 -3.71
C SER A 255 13.32 0.24 -4.50
N LEU A 256 14.46 0.05 -3.83
CA LEU A 256 15.69 -0.38 -4.49
C LEU A 256 15.62 -1.86 -4.91
N ASP A 257 15.02 -2.73 -4.07
CA ASP A 257 14.75 -4.16 -4.37
C ASP A 257 13.94 -4.29 -5.67
N ASP A 258 12.91 -3.46 -5.86
CA ASP A 258 12.12 -3.41 -7.10
C ASP A 258 12.96 -3.11 -8.35
N ILE A 259 13.92 -2.17 -8.26
CA ILE A 259 14.81 -1.83 -9.39
C ILE A 259 15.68 -3.03 -9.74
N VAL A 260 16.25 -3.70 -8.73
CA VAL A 260 17.10 -4.88 -8.91
C VAL A 260 16.27 -6.00 -9.55
N ALA A 261 15.06 -6.25 -9.04
CA ALA A 261 14.17 -7.29 -9.55
C ALA A 261 13.73 -7.02 -11.00
N ILE A 262 13.31 -5.78 -11.32
CA ILE A 262 12.91 -5.40 -12.69
C ILE A 262 14.10 -5.51 -13.66
N THR A 263 15.30 -5.08 -13.24
CA THR A 263 16.52 -5.17 -14.05
C THR A 263 16.90 -6.62 -14.33
N GLY A 264 16.90 -7.45 -13.29
CA GLY A 264 17.19 -8.88 -13.41
C GLY A 264 16.17 -9.59 -14.30
N PHE A 265 14.88 -9.30 -14.10
CA PHE A 265 13.80 -9.81 -14.94
C PHE A 265 14.00 -9.47 -16.42
N ASN A 266 14.21 -8.19 -16.74
CA ASN A 266 14.42 -7.75 -18.13
C ASN A 266 15.68 -8.37 -18.75
N THR A 267 16.74 -8.55 -17.96
CA THR A 267 17.97 -9.20 -18.41
C THR A 267 17.72 -10.66 -18.76
N CYS A 268 17.06 -11.42 -17.87
CA CYS A 268 16.68 -12.80 -18.14
C CYS A 268 15.70 -12.92 -19.32
N LEU A 269 14.76 -11.97 -19.44
CA LEU A 269 13.79 -11.94 -20.53
C LEU A 269 14.49 -11.79 -21.89
N SER A 270 15.46 -10.88 -22.00
CA SER A 270 16.22 -10.70 -23.24
C SER A 270 17.12 -11.90 -23.57
N ILE A 271 17.68 -12.59 -22.56
CA ILE A 271 18.42 -13.83 -22.77
C ILE A 271 17.50 -14.92 -23.34
N VAL A 272 16.31 -15.08 -22.76
CA VAL A 272 15.32 -16.11 -23.19
C VAL A 272 14.80 -15.84 -24.61
N PHE A 273 14.59 -14.58 -24.97
CA PHE A 273 13.97 -14.22 -26.26
C PHE A 273 14.94 -13.69 -27.33
N SER A 274 16.24 -13.65 -27.01
CA SER A 274 17.36 -13.18 -27.86
C SER A 274 17.15 -11.78 -28.48
N SER A 275 16.44 -10.88 -27.78
CA SER A 275 16.09 -9.54 -28.29
C SER A 275 17.12 -8.45 -27.97
N GLY A 276 18.26 -8.77 -27.34
CA GLY A 276 19.30 -7.79 -26.99
C GLY A 276 20.50 -8.42 -26.28
N GLY A 277 21.60 -7.67 -26.16
CA GLY A 277 22.78 -8.09 -25.41
C GLY A 277 22.60 -7.91 -23.90
N VAL A 278 23.16 -8.80 -23.08
CA VAL A 278 23.14 -8.67 -21.61
C VAL A 278 23.73 -7.32 -21.17
N LEU A 279 24.81 -6.89 -21.81
CA LEU A 279 25.48 -5.62 -21.53
C LEU A 279 24.60 -4.41 -21.87
N SER A 280 23.83 -4.45 -22.98
CA SER A 280 22.93 -3.35 -23.33
C SER A 280 21.78 -3.22 -22.33
N ASN A 281 21.29 -4.34 -21.80
CA ASN A 281 20.25 -4.32 -20.78
C ASN A 281 20.76 -3.77 -19.45
N LEU A 282 21.95 -4.22 -19.02
CA LEU A 282 22.55 -3.71 -17.80
C LEU A 282 22.83 -2.20 -17.91
N LEU A 283 23.35 -1.75 -19.05
CA LEU A 283 23.58 -0.33 -19.32
C LEU A 283 22.26 0.47 -19.35
N SER A 284 21.20 -0.08 -19.94
CA SER A 284 19.88 0.54 -19.91
C SER A 284 19.33 0.66 -18.49
N ALA A 285 19.55 -0.32 -17.62
CA ALA A 285 19.12 -0.25 -16.23
C ALA A 285 19.87 0.83 -15.44
N PHE A 286 21.20 0.92 -15.60
CA PHE A 286 21.99 2.00 -15.00
C PHE A 286 21.53 3.37 -15.51
N ARG A 287 21.26 3.50 -16.81
CA ARG A 287 20.71 4.72 -17.41
C ARG A 287 19.34 5.06 -16.81
N ASP A 288 18.44 4.09 -16.69
CA ASP A 288 17.09 4.29 -16.16
C ASP A 288 17.13 4.76 -14.69
N VAL A 289 18.03 4.18 -13.88
CA VAL A 289 18.29 4.63 -12.52
C VAL A 289 18.82 6.07 -12.50
N LEU A 290 19.82 6.38 -13.33
CA LEU A 290 20.42 7.72 -13.40
C LEU A 290 19.39 8.77 -13.82
N VAL A 291 18.62 8.50 -14.86
CA VAL A 291 17.55 9.38 -15.36
C VAL A 291 16.46 9.55 -14.30
N GLY A 292 16.02 8.46 -13.67
CA GLY A 292 15.00 8.51 -12.61
C GLY A 292 15.43 9.37 -11.43
N VAL A 293 16.67 9.20 -10.95
CA VAL A 293 17.23 10.02 -9.86
C VAL A 293 17.38 11.48 -10.29
N LEU A 294 17.96 11.75 -11.46
CA LEU A 294 18.21 13.12 -11.91
C LEU A 294 16.92 13.91 -12.09
N VAL A 295 15.95 13.34 -12.83
CA VAL A 295 14.63 13.97 -13.04
C VAL A 295 13.89 14.11 -11.72
N GLY A 296 13.95 13.09 -10.85
CA GLY A 296 13.36 13.13 -9.51
C GLY A 296 13.93 14.27 -8.66
N ILE A 297 15.25 14.48 -8.67
CA ILE A 297 15.89 15.60 -7.95
C ILE A 297 15.43 16.94 -8.52
N VAL A 298 15.46 17.11 -9.84
CA VAL A 298 15.07 18.37 -10.50
C VAL A 298 13.62 18.73 -10.18
N LEU A 299 12.69 17.79 -10.38
CA LEU A 299 11.27 18.00 -10.09
C LEU A 299 10.99 18.14 -8.58
N GLY A 300 11.73 17.41 -7.75
CA GLY A 300 11.64 17.52 -6.29
C GLY A 300 12.09 18.89 -5.79
N MET A 301 13.18 19.43 -6.36
CA MET A 301 13.65 20.79 -6.10
C MET A 301 12.65 21.83 -6.60
N PHE A 302 12.06 21.63 -7.78
CA PHE A 302 10.99 22.50 -8.28
C PHE A 302 9.79 22.57 -7.31
N THR A 303 9.30 21.40 -6.87
CA THR A 303 8.18 21.30 -5.91
C THR A 303 8.56 21.85 -4.53
N ARG A 304 9.84 21.78 -4.15
CA ARG A 304 10.31 22.34 -2.88
C ARG A 304 10.05 23.84 -2.80
N TYR A 305 10.25 24.57 -3.90
CA TYR A 305 10.04 26.02 -3.98
C TYR A 305 8.60 26.40 -4.32
N PHE A 306 7.93 25.65 -5.21
CA PHE A 306 6.55 25.93 -5.62
C PHE A 306 5.56 24.95 -4.98
N PRO A 307 4.45 25.41 -4.37
CA PRO A 307 3.94 26.79 -4.25
C PRO A 307 4.61 27.59 -3.11
N SER A 308 4.75 28.90 -3.32
CA SER A 308 5.24 29.85 -2.29
C SER A 308 4.40 29.82 -1.02
N ARG A 309 5.04 30.13 0.11
CA ARG A 309 4.42 30.11 1.45
C ARG A 309 3.24 31.09 1.58
N ASP A 310 3.19 32.10 0.72
CA ASP A 310 2.18 33.15 0.72
C ASP A 310 0.82 32.69 0.17
N GLN A 311 0.77 31.48 -0.41
CA GLN A 311 -0.46 30.94 -0.98
C GLN A 311 -1.31 30.22 0.07
N GLY A 312 -2.60 30.55 0.11
CA GLY A 312 -3.60 29.80 0.89
C GLY A 312 -3.74 28.33 0.45
N LYS A 313 -4.15 27.46 1.39
CA LYS A 313 -4.32 26.00 1.20
C LYS A 313 -3.04 25.29 0.69
N LEU A 314 -1.88 25.71 1.21
CA LEU A 314 -0.56 25.26 0.77
C LEU A 314 -0.38 23.73 0.73
N ALA A 315 -0.82 23.02 1.77
CA ALA A 315 -0.72 21.55 1.83
C ALA A 315 -1.48 20.85 0.69
N VAL A 316 -2.69 21.34 0.35
CA VAL A 316 -3.51 20.77 -0.74
C VAL A 316 -2.86 21.02 -2.09
N LYS A 317 -2.38 22.24 -2.34
CA LYS A 317 -1.68 22.58 -3.58
C LYS A 317 -0.41 21.75 -3.75
N ARG A 318 0.39 21.59 -2.69
CA ARG A 318 1.59 20.73 -2.69
C ARG A 318 1.28 19.27 -2.94
N ALA A 319 0.25 18.74 -2.28
CA ALA A 319 -0.19 17.36 -2.47
C ALA A 319 -0.62 17.11 -3.92
N PHE A 320 -1.46 17.99 -4.47
CA PHE A 320 -1.92 17.88 -5.85
C PHE A 320 -0.78 18.02 -6.86
N LEU A 321 0.13 18.97 -6.63
CA LEU A 321 1.28 19.20 -7.51
C LEU A 321 2.22 17.98 -7.54
N ILE A 322 2.64 17.46 -6.38
CA ILE A 322 3.44 16.22 -6.31
C ILE A 322 2.72 15.07 -7.00
N LEU A 323 1.45 14.85 -6.64
CA LEU A 323 0.71 13.70 -7.15
C LEU A 323 0.60 13.75 -8.68
N SER A 324 0.25 14.92 -9.23
CA SER A 324 0.17 15.14 -10.67
C SER A 324 1.50 14.87 -11.37
N MET A 325 2.59 15.48 -10.89
CA MET A 325 3.92 15.30 -11.50
C MET A 325 4.40 13.84 -11.42
N CYS A 326 4.17 13.15 -10.31
CA CYS A 326 4.55 11.75 -10.17
C CYS A 326 3.74 10.83 -11.09
N VAL A 327 2.42 11.05 -11.20
CA VAL A 327 1.57 10.26 -12.11
C VAL A 327 1.99 10.50 -13.56
N SER A 328 2.22 11.75 -13.95
CA SER A 328 2.76 12.08 -15.27
C SER A 328 4.13 11.44 -15.52
N ALA A 329 5.03 11.43 -14.53
CA ALA A 329 6.35 10.82 -14.66
C ALA A 329 6.25 9.30 -14.87
N VAL A 330 5.40 8.59 -14.12
CA VAL A 330 5.21 7.14 -14.27
C VAL A 330 4.56 6.79 -15.61
N LEU A 331 3.46 7.45 -15.95
CA LEU A 331 2.77 7.20 -17.22
C LEU A 331 3.63 7.60 -18.44
N GLY A 332 4.35 8.72 -18.34
CA GLY A 332 5.30 9.18 -19.36
C GLY A 332 6.48 8.21 -19.54
N SER A 333 7.05 7.70 -18.43
CA SER A 333 8.13 6.72 -18.49
C SER A 333 7.70 5.41 -19.19
N HIS A 334 6.44 5.01 -19.01
CA HIS A 334 5.89 3.84 -19.70
C HIS A 334 5.76 4.06 -21.22
N ARG A 335 5.48 5.29 -21.66
CA ARG A 335 5.43 5.64 -23.09
C ARG A 335 6.82 5.71 -23.73
N ILE A 336 7.83 6.13 -22.99
CA ILE A 336 9.23 6.23 -23.46
C ILE A 336 9.94 4.86 -23.40
N GLY A 337 9.38 3.88 -22.68
CA GLY A 337 9.98 2.55 -22.50
C GLY A 337 11.00 2.48 -21.34
N LEU A 338 10.99 3.46 -20.44
CA LEU A 338 11.88 3.56 -19.27
C LEU A 338 11.13 3.14 -18.00
N HIS A 339 10.64 1.90 -17.96
CA HIS A 339 9.69 1.45 -16.93
C HIS A 339 10.22 1.57 -15.49
N ALA A 340 11.52 1.36 -15.26
CA ALA A 340 12.12 1.47 -13.93
C ALA A 340 12.31 2.94 -13.47
N ALA A 341 12.50 3.86 -14.42
CA ALA A 341 12.82 5.25 -14.12
C ALA A 341 11.65 6.00 -13.47
N GLY A 342 10.39 5.72 -13.86
CA GLY A 342 9.21 6.43 -13.36
C GLY A 342 8.94 6.21 -11.86
N GLY A 343 9.05 4.97 -11.40
CA GLY A 343 8.87 4.65 -9.98
C GLY A 343 9.95 5.27 -9.09
N LEU A 344 11.22 5.17 -9.52
CA LEU A 344 12.34 5.78 -8.81
C LEU A 344 12.24 7.32 -8.81
N CYS A 345 11.89 7.92 -9.95
CA CYS A 345 11.63 9.36 -10.04
C CYS A 345 10.57 9.81 -9.04
N THR A 346 9.47 9.06 -8.91
CA THR A 346 8.39 9.36 -7.97
C THR A 346 8.87 9.36 -6.52
N LEU A 347 9.66 8.35 -6.14
CA LEU A 347 10.20 8.26 -4.79
C LEU A 347 11.20 9.38 -4.49
N VAL A 348 12.12 9.65 -5.42
CA VAL A 348 13.15 10.70 -5.24
C VAL A 348 12.51 12.09 -5.22
N LEU A 349 11.58 12.37 -6.13
CA LEU A 349 10.83 13.63 -6.19
C LEU A 349 10.11 13.90 -4.88
N SER A 350 9.33 12.93 -4.40
CA SER A 350 8.55 13.08 -3.16
C SER A 350 9.43 13.18 -1.92
N PHE A 351 10.55 12.44 -1.87
CA PHE A 351 11.55 12.55 -0.80
C PHE A 351 12.20 13.93 -0.76
N VAL A 352 12.75 14.40 -1.89
CA VAL A 352 13.42 15.70 -2.00
C VAL A 352 12.46 16.84 -1.66
N ALA A 353 11.24 16.81 -2.19
CA ALA A 353 10.21 17.79 -1.86
C ALA A 353 9.87 17.78 -0.36
N GLY A 354 9.72 16.59 0.23
CA GLY A 354 9.39 16.40 1.64
C GLY A 354 10.47 16.89 2.61
N THR A 355 11.76 16.87 2.23
CA THR A 355 12.86 17.27 3.13
C THR A 355 12.79 18.72 3.62
N SER A 356 12.20 19.63 2.83
CA SER A 356 12.10 21.04 3.19
C SER A 356 10.82 21.39 3.96
N TRP A 357 9.86 20.48 3.95
CA TRP A 357 8.55 20.71 4.52
C TRP A 357 8.57 20.13 5.92
N SER A 358 8.61 21.01 6.93
CA SER A 358 8.57 20.60 8.33
C SER A 358 7.17 20.06 8.69
N LYS A 359 6.36 20.81 9.45
CA LYS A 359 5.00 20.39 9.85
C LYS A 359 4.05 20.16 8.66
N GLU A 360 4.30 20.80 7.52
CA GLU A 360 3.49 20.64 6.30
C GLU A 360 3.63 19.25 5.67
N LYS A 361 4.77 18.56 5.84
CA LYS A 361 4.98 17.21 5.31
C LYS A 361 3.93 16.23 5.82
N ILE A 362 3.61 16.29 7.11
CA ILE A 362 2.58 15.45 7.74
C ILE A 362 1.20 15.75 7.15
N ARG A 363 0.88 17.03 6.91
CA ARG A 363 -0.40 17.43 6.29
C ARG A 363 -0.53 16.91 4.86
N VAL A 364 0.53 17.05 4.06
CA VAL A 364 0.59 16.53 2.69
C VAL A 364 0.48 15.01 2.70
N GLN A 365 1.23 14.32 3.56
CA GLN A 365 1.20 12.86 3.70
C GLN A 365 -0.20 12.36 4.05
N LYS A 366 -0.94 13.04 4.94
CA LYS A 366 -2.34 12.70 5.24
C LYS A 366 -3.26 12.81 4.03
N ILE A 367 -3.10 13.85 3.21
CA ILE A 367 -3.90 14.03 1.97
C ILE A 367 -3.58 12.91 0.96
N ILE A 368 -2.32 12.58 0.76
CA ILE A 368 -1.92 11.46 -0.11
C ILE A 368 -2.41 10.13 0.47
N GLY A 369 -2.39 9.97 1.80
CA GLY A 369 -2.98 8.83 2.52
C GLY A 369 -4.48 8.67 2.23
N THR A 370 -5.23 9.77 2.21
CA THR A 370 -6.64 9.75 1.77
C THR A 370 -6.79 9.29 0.32
N ALA A 371 -5.95 9.77 -0.59
CA ALA A 371 -5.95 9.32 -1.98
C ALA A 371 -5.65 7.81 -2.09
N TRP A 372 -4.69 7.31 -1.30
CA TRP A 372 -4.39 5.87 -1.26
C TRP A 372 -5.55 5.04 -0.73
N ASN A 373 -6.28 5.49 0.28
CA ASN A 373 -7.45 4.76 0.76
C ASN A 373 -8.52 4.54 -0.33
N ILE A 374 -8.55 5.41 -1.35
CA ILE A 374 -9.41 5.27 -2.53
C ILE A 374 -8.80 4.29 -3.55
N PHE A 375 -7.50 4.39 -3.82
CA PHE A 375 -6.82 3.56 -4.83
C PHE A 375 -6.40 2.17 -4.34
N GLN A 376 -6.32 1.95 -3.04
CA GLN A 376 -5.93 0.67 -2.43
C GLN A 376 -6.94 -0.45 -2.78
N PRO A 377 -8.26 -0.29 -2.59
CA PRO A 377 -9.23 -1.30 -3.03
C PRO A 377 -9.18 -1.56 -4.54
N LEU A 378 -8.98 -0.52 -5.36
CA LEU A 378 -8.82 -0.67 -6.81
C LEU A 378 -7.60 -1.53 -7.15
N LEU A 379 -6.45 -1.24 -6.55
CA LEU A 379 -5.20 -1.97 -6.81
C LEU A 379 -5.33 -3.46 -6.47
N PHE A 380 -5.76 -3.78 -5.24
CA PHE A 380 -5.83 -5.17 -4.79
C PHE A 380 -7.01 -5.94 -5.42
N GLY A 381 -8.13 -5.27 -5.68
CA GLY A 381 -9.25 -5.84 -6.42
C GLY A 381 -8.89 -6.18 -7.87
N LEU A 382 -8.24 -5.25 -8.58
CA LEU A 382 -7.77 -5.50 -9.95
C LEU A 382 -6.68 -6.58 -10.01
N VAL A 383 -5.81 -6.63 -8.99
CA VAL A 383 -4.82 -7.72 -8.84
C VAL A 383 -5.51 -9.07 -8.67
N GLY A 384 -6.52 -9.17 -7.80
CA GLY A 384 -7.27 -10.41 -7.61
C GLY A 384 -7.97 -10.88 -8.87
N ALA A 385 -8.52 -9.93 -9.65
CA ALA A 385 -9.26 -10.22 -10.88
C ALA A 385 -8.39 -10.75 -12.04
N GLU A 386 -7.06 -10.65 -11.97
CA GLU A 386 -6.16 -11.24 -12.97
C GLU A 386 -5.99 -12.75 -12.80
N VAL A 387 -6.30 -13.29 -11.61
CA VAL A 387 -6.08 -14.70 -11.28
C VAL A 387 -7.25 -15.54 -11.78
N SER A 388 -6.99 -16.38 -12.80
CA SER A 388 -7.96 -17.33 -13.37
C SER A 388 -7.59 -18.76 -13.01
N VAL A 389 -8.44 -19.43 -12.22
CA VAL A 389 -8.26 -20.83 -11.79
C VAL A 389 -8.47 -21.79 -12.96
N THR A 390 -9.36 -21.47 -13.90
CA THR A 390 -9.62 -22.30 -15.10
C THR A 390 -8.40 -22.45 -16.00
N SER A 391 -7.43 -21.54 -15.90
CA SER A 391 -6.17 -21.59 -16.65
C SER A 391 -5.09 -22.45 -15.97
N LEU A 392 -5.31 -22.89 -14.72
CA LEU A 392 -4.32 -23.61 -13.91
C LEU A 392 -4.61 -25.12 -13.91
N LYS A 393 -3.58 -25.93 -14.16
CA LYS A 393 -3.66 -27.39 -13.93
C LYS A 393 -3.59 -27.66 -12.43
N SER A 394 -4.50 -28.49 -11.91
CA SER A 394 -4.58 -28.82 -10.47
C SER A 394 -3.24 -29.28 -9.87
N ASN A 395 -2.52 -30.18 -10.56
CA ASN A 395 -1.20 -30.67 -10.12
C ASN A 395 -0.10 -29.59 -10.10
N ALA A 396 -0.24 -28.50 -10.86
CA ALA A 396 0.76 -27.43 -10.91
C ALA A 396 0.67 -26.50 -9.69
N ILE A 397 -0.52 -26.34 -9.09
CA ILE A 397 -0.74 -25.42 -7.96
C ILE A 397 0.12 -25.82 -6.76
N GLY A 398 0.11 -27.12 -6.40
CA GLY A 398 0.92 -27.63 -5.28
C GLY A 398 2.41 -27.41 -5.47
N ILE A 399 2.92 -27.65 -6.68
CA ILE A 399 4.34 -27.46 -7.03
C ILE A 399 4.73 -25.98 -6.97
N CYS A 400 3.87 -25.08 -7.46
CA CYS A 400 4.08 -23.63 -7.36
C CYS A 400 4.13 -23.16 -5.91
N VAL A 401 3.19 -23.63 -5.06
CA VAL A 401 3.17 -23.28 -3.63
C VAL A 401 4.42 -23.79 -2.93
N ALA A 402 4.82 -25.04 -3.19
CA ALA A 402 6.05 -25.61 -2.63
C ALA A 402 7.30 -24.82 -3.05
N THR A 403 7.42 -24.48 -4.33
CA THR A 403 8.53 -23.70 -4.89
C THR A 403 8.63 -22.32 -4.23
N LEU A 404 7.51 -21.61 -4.11
CA LEU A 404 7.45 -20.28 -3.50
C LEU A 404 7.76 -20.35 -2.00
N SER A 405 7.28 -21.38 -1.30
CA SER A 405 7.50 -21.56 0.13
C SER A 405 8.98 -21.81 0.43
N LEU A 406 9.64 -22.68 -0.35
CA LEU A 406 11.06 -22.97 -0.19
C LEU A 406 11.94 -21.74 -0.50
N ALA A 407 11.62 -21.00 -1.57
CA ALA A 407 12.30 -19.76 -1.91
C ALA A 407 12.18 -18.69 -0.80
N LEU A 408 10.97 -18.54 -0.23
CA LEU A 408 10.72 -17.62 0.89
C LEU A 408 11.51 -17.99 2.14
N LEU A 409 11.62 -19.28 2.47
CA LEU A 409 12.42 -19.72 3.62
C LEU A 409 13.89 -19.30 3.45
N VAL A 410 14.46 -19.51 2.26
CA VAL A 410 15.83 -19.06 1.94
C VAL A 410 15.94 -17.54 2.07
N ARG A 411 14.97 -16.78 1.56
CA ARG A 411 14.94 -15.31 1.70
C ARG A 411 14.98 -14.87 3.15
N ILE A 412 14.13 -15.45 4.00
CA ILE A 412 14.03 -15.10 5.43
C ILE A 412 15.35 -15.42 6.15
N SER A 413 15.87 -16.65 5.96
CA SER A 413 17.13 -17.08 6.58
C SER A 413 18.30 -16.19 6.15
N PHE A 414 18.42 -15.89 4.87
CA PHE A 414 19.53 -15.07 4.38
C PHE A 414 19.40 -13.61 4.78
N THR A 415 18.18 -13.06 4.80
CA THR A 415 17.93 -11.69 5.30
C THR A 415 18.37 -11.58 6.76
N PHE A 416 18.05 -12.57 7.59
CA PHE A 416 18.49 -12.60 8.99
C PHE A 416 20.02 -12.61 9.14
N VAL A 417 20.72 -13.41 8.33
CA VAL A 417 22.20 -13.47 8.30
C VAL A 417 22.78 -12.12 7.85
N LEU A 418 22.27 -11.54 6.77
CA LEU A 418 22.73 -10.24 6.26
C LEU A 418 22.52 -9.10 7.28
N MET A 419 21.45 -9.15 8.06
CA MET A 419 21.18 -8.14 9.09
C MET A 419 22.05 -8.33 10.35
N SER A 420 22.77 -9.45 10.48
CA SER A 420 23.59 -9.70 11.66
C SER A 420 24.81 -8.78 11.78
N PHE A 421 25.28 -8.23 10.67
CA PHE A 421 26.38 -7.27 10.61
C PHE A 421 25.94 -5.80 10.69
N ALA A 422 24.70 -5.51 11.11
CA ALA A 422 24.14 -4.15 11.12
C ALA A 422 23.93 -3.55 12.52
N GLY A 423 24.32 -4.23 13.59
CA GLY A 423 24.16 -3.73 14.97
C GLY A 423 22.71 -3.76 15.51
N PHE A 424 21.81 -4.50 14.84
CA PHE A 424 20.43 -4.68 15.32
C PHE A 424 20.31 -5.75 16.42
N ASN A 425 19.30 -5.61 17.27
CA ASN A 425 18.92 -6.61 18.27
C ASN A 425 18.32 -7.84 17.60
N PHE A 426 18.33 -9.00 18.29
CA PHE A 426 17.77 -10.24 17.74
C PHE A 426 16.31 -10.11 17.30
N LYS A 427 15.47 -9.45 18.12
CA LYS A 427 14.06 -9.18 17.81
C LYS A 427 13.90 -8.29 16.57
N GLU A 428 14.77 -7.30 16.40
CA GLU A 428 14.76 -6.38 15.25
C GLU A 428 15.19 -7.10 13.97
N LYS A 429 16.18 -8.01 14.04
CA LYS A 429 16.60 -8.82 12.89
C LYS A 429 15.46 -9.73 12.40
N ILE A 430 14.75 -10.37 13.32
CA ILE A 430 13.57 -11.18 12.99
C ILE A 430 12.49 -10.30 12.35
N PHE A 431 12.22 -9.13 12.94
CA PHE A 431 11.23 -8.21 12.40
C PHE A 431 11.57 -7.78 10.96
N ILE A 432 12.83 -7.41 10.69
CA ILE A 432 13.29 -7.04 9.35
C ILE A 432 13.13 -8.22 8.38
N ALA A 433 13.55 -9.42 8.78
CA ALA A 433 13.46 -10.62 7.93
C ALA A 433 12.01 -10.99 7.58
N LEU A 434 11.09 -10.94 8.54
CA LEU A 434 9.66 -11.23 8.32
C LEU A 434 8.96 -10.11 7.54
N SER A 435 9.33 -8.85 7.79
CA SER A 435 8.81 -7.71 7.03
C SER A 435 9.20 -7.74 5.56
N TRP A 436 10.21 -8.53 5.20
CA TRP A 436 10.72 -8.69 3.84
C TRP A 436 10.04 -9.81 3.03
N MET A 437 8.97 -10.41 3.56
CA MET A 437 8.17 -11.45 2.89
C MET A 437 7.11 -10.98 1.88
N PRO A 438 6.49 -9.79 1.99
CA PRO A 438 5.32 -9.46 1.17
C PRO A 438 5.58 -9.45 -0.34
N LYS A 439 4.74 -10.19 -1.09
CA LYS A 439 4.75 -10.28 -2.56
C LYS A 439 3.38 -9.89 -3.11
N ALA A 440 3.34 -9.00 -4.10
CA ALA A 440 2.08 -8.63 -4.77
C ALA A 440 2.31 -7.94 -6.13
N THR A 441 2.52 -6.63 -6.14
CA THR A 441 2.21 -5.80 -7.30
C THR A 441 3.27 -5.82 -8.39
N VAL A 442 4.54 -5.74 -8.02
CA VAL A 442 5.66 -5.79 -8.98
C VAL A 442 5.74 -7.16 -9.64
N GLN A 443 5.59 -8.22 -8.86
CA GLN A 443 5.49 -9.60 -9.35
C GLN A 443 4.38 -9.75 -10.39
N ILE A 444 3.18 -9.22 -10.12
CA ILE A 444 2.04 -9.32 -11.05
C ILE A 444 2.31 -8.55 -12.34
N ASN A 445 2.84 -7.33 -12.25
CA ASN A 445 3.15 -6.55 -13.44
C ASN A 445 4.18 -7.25 -14.33
N GLN A 446 5.24 -7.83 -13.75
CA GLN A 446 6.22 -8.60 -14.51
C GLN A 446 5.64 -9.89 -15.08
N ALA A 447 4.80 -10.61 -14.33
CA ALA A 447 4.12 -11.81 -14.81
C ALA A 447 3.18 -11.52 -15.99
N ILE A 448 2.41 -10.42 -15.92
CA ILE A 448 1.54 -9.98 -17.02
C ILE A 448 2.37 -9.62 -18.25
N LEU A 449 3.46 -8.86 -18.07
CA LEU A 449 4.36 -8.51 -19.17
C LEU A 449 4.93 -9.76 -19.85
N LEU A 450 5.38 -10.74 -19.08
CA LEU A 450 5.84 -12.03 -19.60
C LEU A 450 4.76 -12.76 -20.40
N LEU A 451 3.53 -12.82 -19.87
CA LEU A 451 2.40 -13.44 -20.55
C LEU A 451 2.04 -12.74 -21.87
N LEU A 452 2.11 -11.42 -21.91
CA LEU A 452 1.89 -10.65 -23.13
C LEU A 452 2.97 -10.94 -24.18
N PHE A 453 4.24 -10.93 -23.79
CA PHE A 453 5.37 -11.28 -24.68
C PHE A 453 5.24 -12.71 -25.22
N LEU A 454 4.87 -13.66 -24.35
CA LEU A 454 4.62 -15.04 -24.74
C LEU A 454 3.48 -15.13 -25.75
N ARG A 455 2.36 -14.46 -25.49
CA ARG A 455 1.20 -14.44 -26.40
C ARG A 455 1.56 -13.84 -27.74
N GLU A 456 2.29 -12.73 -27.79
CA GLU A 456 2.70 -12.08 -29.03
C GLU A 456 3.63 -12.99 -29.87
N LYS A 457 4.69 -13.54 -29.26
CA LYS A 457 5.59 -14.49 -29.95
C LYS A 457 4.84 -15.73 -30.44
N TRP A 458 3.86 -16.22 -29.68
CA TRP A 458 3.08 -17.39 -30.05
C TRP A 458 2.13 -17.10 -31.21
N THR A 459 1.47 -15.94 -31.21
CA THR A 459 0.66 -15.44 -32.33
C THR A 459 1.51 -15.27 -33.59
N ASN A 460 2.68 -14.63 -33.47
CA ASN A 460 3.62 -14.45 -34.58
C ASN A 460 4.11 -15.80 -35.15
N ARG A 461 4.39 -16.80 -34.31
CA ARG A 461 4.72 -18.16 -34.76
C ARG A 461 3.55 -18.85 -35.47
N LYS A 462 2.31 -18.67 -34.99
CA LYS A 462 1.11 -19.20 -35.68
C LYS A 462 0.90 -18.55 -37.03
N VAL A 463 1.02 -17.22 -37.11
CA VAL A 463 0.91 -16.47 -38.37
C VAL A 463 2.03 -16.88 -39.35
N ALA A 464 3.26 -17.06 -38.87
CA ALA A 464 4.37 -17.55 -39.68
C ALA A 464 4.13 -18.98 -40.19
N LYS A 465 3.63 -19.90 -39.33
CA LYS A 465 3.25 -21.26 -39.75
C LYS A 465 2.11 -21.25 -40.78
N CYS A 466 1.06 -20.45 -40.57
CA CYS A 466 -0.04 -20.30 -41.53
C CYS A 466 0.43 -19.72 -42.88
N LYS A 467 1.36 -18.75 -42.90
CA LYS A 467 1.95 -18.24 -44.15
C LYS A 467 2.82 -19.28 -44.86
N TYR A 468 3.48 -20.18 -44.11
CA TYR A 468 4.29 -21.26 -44.66
C TYR A 468 3.43 -22.37 -45.28
N THR A 469 2.32 -22.76 -44.65
CA THR A 469 1.37 -23.73 -45.23
C THR A 469 0.65 -23.17 -46.46
N LYS A 470 0.31 -21.87 -46.47
CA LYS A 470 -0.34 -21.20 -47.61
C LYS A 470 0.59 -20.92 -48.81
N LYS A 471 1.91 -21.12 -48.66
CA LYS A 471 2.91 -21.08 -49.75
C LYS A 471 3.22 -22.48 -50.32
N ARG A 472 2.73 -23.54 -49.68
CA ARG A 472 2.90 -24.94 -50.11
C ARG A 472 1.64 -25.54 -50.76
N GLN A 473 0.50 -24.86 -50.61
CA GLN A 473 -0.68 -25.02 -51.46
C GLN A 473 -0.58 -23.98 -52.56
#